data_AF-A0A3L7YBF1-F1
#
_entry.id   AF-A0A3L7YBF1-F1
#
_cell.length_a   1.000
_cell.length_b   1.000
_cell.length_c   1.000
_cell.angle_alpha   90.00
_cell.angle_beta   90.00
_cell.angle_gamma   90.00
#
_symmetry.space_group_name_H-M   'P 1'
#
loop_
_entity.id
_entity.type
_entity.pdbx_description
1 polymer ?
#
loop_
_entity_poly.entity_id
_entity_poly.type
_entity_poly.pdbx_seq_one_letter_code
_entity_poly.pdbx_strand_id
1 'polypeptide(L)' 'MADDERALAVAVRTCGAAPGSAVSFVFARNTLTVENLWVSTALRAQVEAHPRLTIVGEVPLTFDRNGSMTSPWQMEG' A
#
# COMPACT_ATOMS: atom_id res chain seq x y z
N MET A 1 -3.91 21.20 3.66
CA MET A 1 -2.57 20.60 3.84
C MET A 1 -2.50 19.38 2.96
N ALA A 2 -1.36 19.14 2.31
CA ALA A 2 -1.08 17.87 1.65
C ALA A 2 -0.59 16.90 2.73
N ASP A 3 -1.43 15.93 3.08
CA ASP A 3 -1.15 14.83 4.01
C ASP A 3 -1.27 13.50 3.25
N ASP A 4 -0.72 12.42 3.80
CA ASP A 4 -0.62 11.14 3.09
C ASP A 4 -2.00 10.55 2.81
N GLU A 5 -2.94 10.72 3.74
CA GLU A 5 -4.33 10.28 3.60
C GLU A 5 -5.00 10.94 2.38
N ARG A 6 -4.92 12.28 2.28
CA ARG A 6 -5.47 13.00 1.13
C ARG A 6 -4.72 12.69 -0.16
N ALA A 7 -3.40 12.54 -0.11
CA ALA A 7 -2.61 12.18 -1.28
C ALA A 7 -3.06 10.83 -1.84
N LEU A 8 -3.27 9.82 -0.97
CA LEU A 8 -3.76 8.52 -1.37
C LEU A 8 -5.21 8.58 -1.88
N ALA A 9 -6.08 9.34 -1.21
CA ALA A 9 -7.46 9.52 -1.65
C ALA A 9 -7.55 10.18 -3.05
N VAL A 10 -6.68 11.16 -3.33
CA VAL A 10 -6.57 11.77 -4.65
C VAL A 10 -6.06 10.73 -5.66
N ALA A 11 -5.02 9.97 -5.34
CA ALA A 11 -4.49 8.91 -6.22
C ALA A 11 -5.58 7.88 -6.60
N VAL A 12 -6.38 7.42 -5.64
CA VAL A 12 -7.54 6.54 -5.89
C VAL A 12 -8.52 7.19 -6.88
N ARG A 13 -8.86 8.46 -6.66
CA ARG A 13 -9.85 9.17 -7.49
C ARG A 13 -9.34 9.49 -8.89
N THR A 14 -8.03 9.66 -9.06
CA THR A 14 -7.43 10.10 -10.33
C THR A 14 -6.72 8.98 -11.10
N CYS A 15 -6.64 7.77 -10.55
CA CYS A 15 -5.98 6.63 -11.22
C CYS A 15 -6.73 6.09 -12.45
N GLY A 16 -7.92 6.62 -12.76
CA GLY A 16 -8.73 6.18 -13.91
C GLY A 16 -9.48 4.86 -13.69
N ALA A 17 -9.43 4.28 -12.48
CA ALA A 17 -10.23 3.11 -12.14
C ALA A 17 -11.73 3.46 -12.09
N ALA A 18 -12.58 2.54 -12.56
CA ALA A 18 -14.03 2.71 -12.48
C ALA A 18 -14.50 2.72 -11.00
N PRO A 19 -15.53 3.50 -10.65
CA PRO A 19 -16.07 3.52 -9.28
C PRO A 19 -16.40 2.11 -8.77
N GLY A 20 -15.98 1.80 -7.54
CA GLY A 20 -16.17 0.48 -6.93
C GLY A 20 -15.18 -0.60 -7.36
N SER A 21 -14.25 -0.30 -8.27
CA SER A 21 -13.18 -1.23 -8.64
C SER A 21 -12.17 -1.38 -7.51
N ALA A 22 -11.63 -2.59 -7.36
CA ALA A 22 -10.49 -2.82 -6.48
C ALA A 22 -9.26 -2.09 -7.03
N VAL A 23 -8.67 -1.19 -6.23
CA VAL A 23 -7.49 -0.41 -6.64
C VAL A 23 -6.20 -1.08 -6.16
N SER A 24 -5.25 -1.19 -7.08
CA SER A 24 -3.92 -1.75 -6.81
C SER A 24 -2.98 -0.69 -6.26
N PHE A 25 -2.36 -0.97 -5.11
CA PHE A 25 -1.29 -0.16 -4.52
C PHE A 25 -0.09 -1.00 -4.18
N VAL A 26 1.09 -0.39 -4.28
CA VAL A 26 2.35 -0.96 -3.82
C VAL A 26 3.04 0.08 -2.96
N PHE A 27 3.39 -0.27 -1.73
CA PHE A 27 4.23 0.53 -0.85
C PHE A 27 5.58 -0.16 -0.70
N ALA A 28 6.63 0.47 -1.19
CA ALA A 28 8.01 -0.01 -1.07
C ALA A 28 8.90 1.06 -0.43
N ARG A 29 9.83 0.62 0.43
CA ARG A 29 10.88 1.53 0.91
C ARG A 29 11.80 1.88 -0.25
N ASN A 30 12.24 3.13 -0.31
CA ASN A 30 13.22 3.57 -1.30
C ASN A 30 14.61 3.10 -0.88
N THR A 31 14.98 1.91 -1.32
CA THR A 31 16.25 1.24 -1.03
C THR A 31 16.89 0.75 -2.33
N LEU A 32 18.19 0.45 -2.31
CA LEU A 32 18.87 -0.11 -3.48
C LEU A 32 18.34 -1.51 -3.84
N THR A 33 17.91 -2.28 -2.85
CA THR A 33 17.32 -3.62 -2.98
C THR A 33 15.97 -3.69 -2.25
N VAL A 34 14.96 -4.27 -2.89
CA VAL A 34 13.63 -4.46 -2.30
C VAL A 34 13.54 -5.87 -1.75
N GLU A 35 13.64 -5.99 -0.43
CA GLU A 35 13.43 -7.27 0.28
C GLU A 35 11.97 -7.47 0.65
N ASN A 36 11.33 -6.43 1.18
CA ASN A 36 9.93 -6.44 1.59
C ASN A 36 9.18 -5.27 0.94
N LEU A 37 7.97 -5.54 0.48
CA LEU A 37 7.03 -4.54 -0.02
C LEU A 37 5.62 -4.89 0.43
N TRP A 38 4.76 -3.89 0.54
CA TRP A 38 3.35 -4.07 0.83
C TRP A 38 2.54 -3.87 -0.43
N VAL A 39 1.49 -4.66 -0.60
CA VAL A 39 0.56 -4.55 -1.72
C VAL A 39 -0.87 -4.47 -1.22
N SER A 40 -1.74 -3.80 -1.96
CA SER A 40 -3.18 -3.87 -1.66
C SER A 40 -3.72 -5.27 -1.93
N THR A 41 -4.85 -5.59 -1.30
CA THR A 41 -5.52 -6.89 -1.44
C THR A 41 -5.92 -7.21 -2.88
N ALA A 42 -6.09 -6.20 -3.73
CA ALA A 42 -6.35 -6.35 -5.17
C ALA A 42 -5.24 -7.15 -5.90
N LEU A 43 -4.02 -7.14 -5.38
CA LEU A 43 -2.88 -7.84 -5.96
C LEU A 43 -2.63 -9.22 -5.35
N ARG A 44 -3.43 -9.68 -4.37
CA ARG A 44 -3.21 -10.95 -3.66
C ARG A 44 -3.05 -12.14 -4.61
N ALA A 45 -3.99 -12.32 -5.54
CA ALA A 45 -3.96 -13.45 -6.47
C ALA A 45 -2.69 -13.45 -7.34
N GLN A 46 -2.16 -12.28 -7.69
CA GLN A 46 -0.92 -12.15 -8.46
C GLN A 46 0.30 -12.51 -7.60
N VAL A 47 0.30 -12.14 -6.32
CA VAL A 47 1.36 -12.50 -5.37
C VAL A 47 1.40 -14.00 -5.14
N GLU A 48 0.24 -14.62 -4.88
CA GLU A 48 0.12 -16.07 -4.65
C GLU A 48 0.55 -16.90 -5.87
N ALA A 49 0.31 -16.38 -7.09
CA ALA A 49 0.72 -17.05 -8.32
C ALA A 49 2.21 -16.89 -8.66
N HIS A 50 2.93 -15.96 -8.02
CA HIS A 50 4.31 -15.65 -8.39
C HIS A 50 5.33 -16.50 -7.60
N PRO A 51 6.18 -17.33 -8.25
CA PRO A 51 7.09 -18.27 -7.56
C PRO A 51 8.23 -17.63 -6.73
N ARG A 52 8.33 -16.30 -6.71
CA ARG A 52 9.39 -15.55 -6.02
C ARG A 52 8.84 -14.67 -4.91
N LEU A 53 7.53 -14.66 -4.72
CA LEU A 53 6.86 -13.85 -3.71
C LEU A 53 6.21 -14.77 -2.69
N THR A 54 6.13 -14.30 -1.46
CA THR A 54 5.45 -15.00 -0.38
C THR A 54 4.82 -13.97 0.54
N ILE A 55 3.56 -14.18 0.91
CA ILE A 55 2.87 -13.31 1.86
C ILE A 55 3.36 -13.68 3.26
N VAL A 56 4.07 -12.76 3.90
CA VAL A 56 4.62 -12.95 5.26
C VAL A 56 3.77 -12.32 6.36
N GLY A 57 2.78 -11.49 6.00
CA GLY A 57 1.90 -10.84 6.94
C GLY A 57 0.92 -9.88 6.27
N GLU A 58 -0.03 -9.38 7.05
CA GLU A 58 -1.06 -8.44 6.64
C GLU A 58 -1.23 -7.37 7.71
N VAL A 59 -1.47 -6.13 7.29
CA VAL A 59 -1.67 -5.01 8.20
C VAL A 59 -2.73 -4.06 7.62
N PRO A 60 -3.67 -3.54 8.43
CA PRO A 60 -4.57 -2.50 7.97
C PRO A 60 -3.79 -1.22 7.66
N LEU A 61 -4.19 -0.50 6.62
CA LEU A 61 -3.67 0.83 6.32
C LEU A 61 -4.21 1.83 7.36
N THR A 62 -3.32 2.61 8.00
CA THR A 62 -3.72 3.54 9.07
C THR A 62 -3.01 4.88 8.93
N PHE A 63 -3.70 5.93 9.38
CA PHE A 63 -3.21 7.30 9.43
C PHE A 63 -3.33 7.85 10.86
N ASP A 64 -2.46 8.77 11.24
CA ASP A 64 -2.57 9.49 12.51
C ASP A 64 -3.57 10.66 12.41
N ARG A 65 -3.75 11.39 13.53
CA ARG A 65 -4.65 12.56 13.60
C ARG A 65 -4.28 13.70 12.66
N ASN A 66 -3.07 13.71 12.12
CA ASN A 66 -2.58 14.72 11.19
C ASN A 66 -2.70 14.26 9.72
N GLY A 67 -3.20 13.04 9.47
CA GLY A 67 -3.29 12.43 8.14
C GLY A 67 -1.98 11.82 7.65
N SER A 68 -0.97 11.68 8.52
CA SER A 68 0.29 11.02 8.20
C SER A 68 0.14 9.50 8.28
N MET A 69 0.68 8.78 7.30
CA MET A 69 0.56 7.33 7.21
C MET A 69 1.44 6.64 8.26
N THR A 70 0.82 5.87 9.16
CA THR A 70 1.49 5.14 10.26
C THR A 70 1.64 3.65 9.99
N SER A 71 0.85 3.10 9.07
CA SER A 71 0.92 1.74 8.57
C SER A 71 0.80 1.80 7.04
N PRO A 72 1.58 1.04 6.25
CA PRO A 72 2.21 -0.24 6.63
C PRO A 72 3.63 -0.12 7.20
N TRP A 73 4.11 1.10 7.44
CA TRP A 73 5.43 1.37 8.02
C TRP A 73 5.39 1.30 9.55
N GLN A 74 5.07 0.14 10.13
CA GLN A 74 5.45 -0.04 11.53
C GLN A 74 6.99 -0.01 11.58
N MET A 75 7.54 1.14 11.98
CA MET A 75 8.92 1.22 12.42
C MET A 75 9.04 0.22 13.58
N GLU A 76 10.00 -0.70 13.50
CA GLU A 76 10.41 -1.46 14.67
C GLU A 76 10.59 -0.48 15.83
N GLY A 77 9.88 -0.73 16.93
CA GLY A 77 10.11 -0.01 18.18
C GLY A 77 11.49 -0.34 18.73
#